data_AF-A0A3A5K3B7-F1
#
_entry.id   AF-A0A3A5K3B7-F1
#
_cell.length_a   1.000
_cell.length_b   1.000
_cell.length_c   1.000
_cell.angle_alpha   90.00
_cell.angle_beta   90.00
_cell.angle_gamma   90.00
#
_symmetry.space_group_name_H-M   'P 1'
#
loop_
_entity.id
_entity.type
_entity.pdbx_description
1 polymer ?
#
loop_
_entity_poly.entity_id
_entity_poly.type
_entity_poly.pdbx_seq_one_letter_code
_entity_poly.pdbx_strand_id
1 'polypeptide(L)'
;MSRVLIELRRGGLYLSCEVYERFFAGLETVVLLRRESDLVVLPVRHPAAGGYLLKRRNGAGDRVVFAPDFFREHGISDDADCKLEADWDAEQVALIARRMFR
;
A
#
# COMPACT_ATOMS: atom_id res chain seq x y z
N MET A 1 -12.78 -11.49 -7.80
CA MET A 1 -11.61 -10.72 -7.30
C MET A 1 -11.61 -10.83 -5.80
N SER A 2 -10.47 -11.14 -5.18
CA SER A 2 -10.41 -11.30 -3.72
C SER A 2 -10.16 -9.94 -3.07
N ARG A 3 -11.12 -9.51 -2.27
CA ARG A 3 -10.98 -8.34 -1.41
C ARG A 3 -10.10 -8.68 -0.22
N VAL A 4 -9.21 -7.76 0.13
CA VAL A 4 -8.34 -7.84 1.31
C VAL A 4 -8.44 -6.57 2.14
N LEU A 5 -7.98 -6.64 3.38
CA LEU A 5 -7.94 -5.49 4.27
C LEU A 5 -6.50 -5.01 4.44
N ILE A 6 -6.29 -3.71 4.29
CA ILE A 6 -5.01 -3.04 4.59
C ILE A 6 -5.29 -1.90 5.57
N GLU A 7 -4.30 -1.52 6.36
CA GLU A 7 -4.50 -0.50 7.41
C GLU A 7 -3.61 0.71 7.14
N LEU A 8 -4.19 1.90 7.19
CA LEU A 8 -3.41 3.13 7.25
C LEU A 8 -3.32 3.55 8.71
N ARG A 9 -2.11 3.75 9.21
CA ARG A 9 -1.89 4.29 10.54
C ARG A 9 -0.60 5.10 10.60
N ARG A 10 -0.67 6.34 11.08
CA ARG A 10 0.52 7.18 11.29
C ARG A 10 1.41 7.30 10.05
N GLY A 11 0.80 7.57 8.90
CA GLY A 11 1.49 7.68 7.62
C GLY A 11 2.08 6.36 7.07
N GLY A 12 1.82 5.22 7.72
CA GLY A 12 2.22 3.91 7.25
C GLY A 12 1.03 3.12 6.69
N LEU A 13 1.21 2.48 5.55
CA LEU A 13 0.30 1.48 5.00
C LEU A 13 0.78 0.09 5.40
N TYR A 14 -0.04 -0.61 6.18
CA TYR A 14 0.26 -1.91 6.76
C TYR A 14 -0.43 -3.01 5.99
N LEU A 15 0.35 -4.03 5.63
CA LEU A 15 -0.09 -5.22 4.93
C LEU A 15 0.17 -6.42 5.82
N SER A 16 -0.80 -7.34 5.90
CA SER A 16 -0.53 -8.64 6.52
C SER A 16 0.49 -9.42 5.69
N CYS A 17 1.14 -10.39 6.32
CA CYS A 17 1.98 -11.36 5.62
C CYS A 17 1.23 -12.02 4.45
N GLU A 18 -0.04 -12.39 4.64
CA GLU A 18 -0.88 -12.98 3.58
C GLU A 18 -1.05 -12.04 2.37
N VAL A 19 -1.34 -10.76 2.60
CA VAL A 19 -1.47 -9.77 1.51
C VAL A 19 -0.14 -9.59 0.78
N TYR A 20 0.97 -9.53 1.52
CA TYR A 20 2.30 -9.43 0.93
C TYR A 20 2.65 -10.65 0.07
N GLU A 21 2.55 -11.86 0.62
CA GLU A 21 2.90 -13.09 -0.10
C GLU A 21 2.02 -13.30 -1.33
N ARG A 22 0.77 -12.85 -1.27
CA ARG A 22 -0.17 -12.99 -2.39
C ARG A 22 0.13 -12.06 -3.57
N PHE A 23 0.50 -10.81 -3.30
CA PHE A 23 0.52 -9.77 -4.35
C PHE A 23 1.91 -9.17 -4.59
N PHE A 24 2.83 -9.28 -3.63
CA PHE A 24 4.12 -8.58 -3.63
C PHE A 24 5.29 -9.49 -3.23
N ALA A 25 5.12 -10.82 -3.25
CA ALA A 25 6.15 -11.76 -2.85
C ALA A 25 7.48 -11.52 -3.58
N GLY A 26 8.57 -11.46 -2.80
CA GLY A 26 9.92 -11.22 -3.30
C GLY A 26 10.20 -9.78 -3.74
N LEU A 27 9.22 -8.86 -3.63
CA LEU A 27 9.44 -7.44 -3.93
C LEU A 27 9.90 -6.67 -2.69
N GLU A 28 10.71 -5.67 -2.94
CA GLU A 28 11.28 -4.78 -1.92
C GLU A 28 10.63 -3.39 -1.93
N THR A 29 10.07 -2.97 -3.06
CA THR A 29 9.51 -1.63 -3.25
C THR A 29 8.15 -1.65 -3.95
N VAL A 30 7.36 -0.63 -3.65
CA VAL A 30 6.09 -0.29 -4.32
C VAL A 30 6.03 1.18 -4.65
N VAL A 31 5.25 1.55 -5.65
CA VAL A 31 4.84 2.94 -5.88
C VAL A 31 3.43 3.11 -5.33
N LEU A 32 3.20 4.23 -4.64
CA LEU A 32 1.87 4.69 -4.26
C LEU A 32 1.46 5.79 -5.23
N LEU A 33 0.27 5.67 -5.81
CA LEU A 33 -0.33 6.70 -6.64
C LEU A 33 -1.71 7.05 -6.10
N ARG A 34 -2.06 8.34 -6.16
CA ARG A 34 -3.45 8.77 -6.17
C ARG A 34 -3.95 8.76 -7.62
N ARG A 35 -5.00 8.00 -7.89
CA ARG A 35 -5.76 8.08 -9.15
C ARG A 35 -7.19 8.47 -8.81
N GLU A 36 -7.57 9.71 -9.14
CA GLU A 36 -8.85 10.29 -8.71
C GLU A 36 -8.99 10.24 -7.18
N SER A 37 -9.95 9.46 -6.67
CA SER A 37 -10.17 9.21 -5.24
C SER A 37 -9.47 7.96 -4.71
N ASP A 38 -8.79 7.20 -5.57
CA ASP A 38 -8.31 5.86 -5.24
C ASP A 38 -6.82 5.86 -4.90
N LEU A 39 -6.45 5.03 -3.93
CA LEU A 39 -5.06 4.66 -3.69
C LEU A 39 -4.72 3.43 -4.53
N VAL A 40 -3.67 3.57 -5.33
CA VAL A 40 -3.16 2.51 -6.18
C VAL A 40 -1.75 2.15 -5.72
N VAL A 41 -1.54 0.88 -5.36
CA VAL A 41 -0.26 0.33 -4.93
C VAL A 41 0.28 -0.57 -6.02
N LEU A 42 1.37 -0.13 -6.66
CA LEU A 42 1.98 -0.83 -7.79
C LEU A 42 3.26 -1.56 -7.36
N PRO A 43 3.44 -2.84 -7.73
CA PRO A 43 4.69 -3.57 -7.52
C PRO A 43 5.82 -2.96 -8.36
N VAL A 44 7.02 -2.83 -7.79
CA VAL A 44 8.23 -2.46 -8.52
C VAL A 44 9.25 -3.59 -8.42
N ARG A 45 9.68 -4.12 -9.57
CA ARG A 45 10.67 -5.22 -9.64
C ARG A 45 12.12 -4.74 -9.65
N HIS A 46 12.36 -3.48 -10.02
CA HIS A 46 13.70 -2.89 -10.05
C HIS A 46 13.77 -1.76 -9.01
N PRO A 47 14.38 -1.98 -7.84
CA PRO A 47 14.44 -0.97 -6.77
C PRO A 47 15.06 0.37 -7.21
N ALA A 48 15.94 0.35 -8.21
CA ALA A 48 16.51 1.55 -8.82
C ALA A 48 15.48 2.45 -9.55
N ALA A 49 14.27 1.95 -9.82
CA ALA A 49 13.15 2.74 -10.35
C ALA A 49 12.47 3.62 -9.29
N GLY A 50 12.88 3.49 -8.02
CA GLY A 50 12.37 4.28 -6.90
C GLY A 50 11.13 3.67 -6.23
N GLY A 51 10.42 4.51 -5.47
CA GLY A 51 9.23 4.14 -4.70
C GLY A 51 9.47 4.01 -3.20
N TYR A 52 8.50 3.42 -2.52
CA TYR A 52 8.51 3.20 -1.08
C TYR A 52 8.90 1.76 -0.76
N LEU A 53 9.69 1.59 0.31
CA LEU A 53 10.13 0.28 0.78
C LEU A 53 8.97 -0.50 1.44
N LEU A 54 8.85 -1.78 1.07
CA LEU A 54 8.05 -2.80 1.76
C LEU A 54 8.82 -3.35 2.97
N LYS A 55 8.93 -2.55 4.02
CA LYS A 55 9.70 -2.91 5.23
C LYS A 55 9.03 -4.07 5.94
N ARG A 56 9.81 -5.08 6.36
CA ARG A 56 9.31 -6.10 7.29
C ARG A 56 9.01 -5.44 8.63
N ARG A 57 7.77 -5.55 9.08
CA ARG A 57 7.30 -4.96 10.34
C ARG A 57 7.62 -5.84 11.54
N ASN A 58 7.44 -7.15 11.40
CA ASN A 58 7.52 -8.10 12.51
C ASN A 58 7.99 -9.50 12.05
N GLY A 59 8.17 -10.40 13.04
CA GLY A 59 8.54 -11.79 12.80
C GLY A 59 7.50 -12.59 12.00
N ALA A 60 6.22 -12.19 12.03
CA ALA A 60 5.15 -12.87 11.28
C ALA A 60 5.22 -12.62 9.76
N GLY A 61 6.00 -11.63 9.31
CA GLY A 61 6.17 -11.31 7.89
C GLY A 61 5.30 -10.16 7.38
N ASP A 62 4.55 -9.51 8.26
CA ASP A 62 3.78 -8.31 7.91
C ASP A 62 4.68 -7.22 7.34
N ARG A 63 4.13 -6.41 6.44
CA ARG A 63 4.85 -5.31 5.81
C ARG A 63 4.28 -3.97 6.21
N VAL A 64 5.15 -2.97 6.16
CA VAL A 64 4.76 -1.57 6.25
C VAL A 64 5.45 -0.77 5.16
N VAL A 65 4.64 -0.01 4.43
CA VAL A 65 5.07 1.03 3.51
C VAL A 65 4.92 2.35 4.24
N PHE A 66 6.04 2.94 4.67
CA PHE A 66 6.01 4.20 5.41
C PHE A 66 6.10 5.38 4.43
N ALA A 67 5.02 6.13 4.28
CA ALA A 67 4.84 7.17 3.27
C ALA A 67 4.06 8.40 3.81
N PRO A 68 4.46 8.98 4.97
CA PRO A 68 3.71 10.06 5.60
C PRO A 68 3.54 11.28 4.68
N ASP A 69 4.59 11.68 3.96
CA ASP A 69 4.52 12.87 3.10
C ASP A 69 3.54 12.70 1.94
N PHE A 70 3.46 11.51 1.33
CA PHE A 70 2.48 11.20 0.29
C PHE A 70 1.03 11.28 0.81
N PHE A 71 0.78 10.73 2.00
CA PHE A 71 -0.55 10.79 2.59
C PHE A 71 -0.93 12.23 2.94
N ARG A 72 0.01 12.99 3.53
CA ARG A 72 -0.19 14.40 3.89
C ARG A 72 -0.43 15.29 2.67
N GLU A 73 0.34 15.09 1.60
CA GLU A 73 0.17 15.77 0.32
C GLU A 73 -1.22 15.53 -0.30
N HIS A 74 -1.81 14.36 -0.02
CA HIS A 74 -3.16 14.01 -0.46
C HIS A 74 -4.26 14.23 0.60
N GLY A 75 -3.98 15.06 1.62
CA GLY A 75 -4.97 15.52 2.59
C GLY A 75 -5.31 14.51 3.70
N ILE A 76 -4.50 13.47 3.85
CA ILE A 76 -4.65 12.49 4.93
C ILE A 76 -3.67 12.84 6.06
N SER A 77 -4.22 13.06 7.25
CA SER A 77 -3.45 13.48 8.43
C SER A 77 -2.60 12.34 9.00
N ASP A 78 -1.52 12.70 9.70
CA ASP A 78 -0.61 11.75 10.34
C ASP A 78 -1.25 11.05 11.56
N ASP A 79 -2.40 11.50 12.05
CA ASP A 79 -3.19 10.81 13.07
C ASP A 79 -4.25 9.86 12.49
N ALA A 80 -4.37 9.78 11.15
CA ALA A 80 -5.29 8.86 10.51
C ALA A 80 -5.00 7.42 10.92
N ASP A 81 -6.06 6.73 11.36
CA ASP A 81 -6.09 5.31 11.69
C ASP A 81 -7.37 4.73 11.08
N CYS A 82 -7.23 4.04 9.96
CA CYS A 82 -8.37 3.46 9.25
C CYS A 82 -8.01 2.16 8.54
N LYS A 83 -9.03 1.32 8.36
CA LYS A 83 -8.93 0.11 7.54
C LYS A 83 -9.53 0.37 6.18
N LEU A 84 -8.84 -0.09 5.15
CA LEU A 84 -9.19 0.09 3.75
C LEU A 84 -9.44 -1.27 3.14
N GLU A 85 -10.62 -1.43 2.54
CA GLU A 85 -10.86 -2.55 1.64
C GLU A 85 -10.11 -2.31 0.34
N ALA A 86 -9.31 -3.29 -0.09
CA ALA A 86 -8.57 -3.23 -1.33
C ALA A 86 -8.80 -4.48 -2.18
N ASP A 87 -8.84 -4.29 -3.48
CA ASP A 87 -9.02 -5.35 -4.47
C ASP A 87 -7.81 -5.36 -5.41
N TRP A 88 -7.33 -6.57 -5.77
CA TRP A 88 -6.29 -6.71 -6.78
C TRP A 88 -6.90 -6.57 -8.17
N ASP A 89 -6.39 -5.59 -8.94
CA ASP A 89 -6.69 -5.39 -10.35
C ASP A 89 -5.59 -6.06 -11.19
N ALA A 90 -5.97 -7.08 -11.96
CA ALA A 90 -5.04 -7.85 -12.77
C ALA A 90 -4.59 -7.13 -14.05
N GLU A 91 -5.42 -6.23 -14.59
CA GLU A 91 -5.08 -5.46 -15.79
C GLU A 91 -4.06 -4.38 -15.45
N GLN A 92 -4.25 -3.73 -14.30
CA GLN A 92 -3.34 -2.70 -13.80
C GLN A 92 -2.16 -3.25 -13.01
N VAL A 93 -2.20 -4.55 -12.66
CA VAL A 93 -1.22 -5.23 -11.80
C VAL A 93 -1.03 -4.43 -10.50
N ALA A 94 -2.14 -4.10 -9.85
CA ALA A 94 -2.16 -3.17 -8.72
C ALA A 94 -3.11 -3.62 -7.61
N LEU A 95 -2.76 -3.29 -6.36
CA LEU A 95 -3.70 -3.35 -5.25
C LEU A 95 -4.38 -1.99 -5.10
N ILE A 96 -5.71 -1.95 -5.22
CA ILE A 96 -6.47 -0.69 -5.28
C ILE A 96 -7.41 -0.58 -4.08
N ALA A 97 -7.23 0.47 -3.28
CA ALA A 97 -8.18 0.88 -2.25
C ALA A 97 -9.01 2.07 -2.77
N ARG A 98 -10.29 1.81 -3.02
CA ARG A 98 -11.18 2.79 -3.67
C ARG A 98 -11.64 3.88 -2.69
N ARG A 99 -11.80 5.10 -3.21
CA ARG A 99 -12.34 6.27 -2.48
C ARG A 99 -11.62 6.58 -1.18
N MET A 100 -10.30 6.36 -1.16
CA MET A 100 -9.45 6.72 -0.03
C MET A 100 -9.33 8.25 0.12
N PHE A 101 -9.23 8.98 -0.98
CA PHE A 101 -8.98 10.42 -0.98
C PHE A 101 -10.25 11.22 -1.29
N ARG A 102 -10.36 12.42 -0.71
CA ARG A 102 -11.39 13.41 -1.01
C ARG A 102 -10.91 14.43 -2.03
#